data_AF-A0A212D850-F1
#
_entry.id   AF-A0A212D850-F1
#
_cell.length_a   1.000
_cell.length_b   1.000
_cell.length_c   1.000
_cell.angle_alpha   90.00
_cell.angle_beta   90.00
_cell.angle_gamma   90.00
#
_symmetry.space_group_name_H-M   'P 1'
#
loop_
_entity.id
_entity.type
_entity.pdbx_description
1 polymer ?
#
loop_
_entity_poly.entity_id
_entity_poly.type
_entity_poly.pdbx_seq_one_letter_code
_entity_poly.pdbx_strand_id
1 'polypeptide(L)'
;SNWNEIVDSFDDMNLSESLLRGIYAYGFEKPSAIQQRAILPCIKDLKATQALVLAPTRELAQQIQKVVMALGDYMGASCHACIGGTN
;
A
#
# COMPACT_ATOMS: atom_id res chain seq x y z
N SER A 1 -5.18 17.10 -1.09
CA SER A 1 -5.86 16.70 0.16
C SER A 1 -4.96 17.07 1.33
N ASN A 2 -5.38 17.92 2.27
CA ASN A 2 -4.55 18.37 3.40
C ASN A 2 -4.62 17.37 4.56
N TRP A 3 -4.29 16.10 4.29
CA TRP A 3 -4.21 15.07 5.34
C TRP A 3 -2.95 15.32 6.17
N ASN A 4 -3.15 15.82 7.40
CA ASN A 4 -2.10 16.12 8.37
C ASN A 4 -1.98 15.08 9.48
N GLU A 5 -2.78 14.01 9.41
CA GLU A 5 -2.73 12.91 10.36
C GLU A 5 -1.49 12.07 10.05
N ILE A 6 -0.61 11.93 11.05
CA ILE A 6 0.60 11.13 11.01
C ILE A 6 0.40 10.04 12.06
N VAL A 7 0.56 8.78 11.65
CA VAL A 7 0.39 7.62 12.53
C VAL A 7 1.72 6.90 12.67
N ASP A 8 2.19 6.73 13.90
CA ASP A 8 3.54 6.21 14.19
C ASP A 8 3.64 4.68 14.27
N SER A 9 2.50 3.97 14.41
CA SER A 9 2.43 2.51 14.44
C SER A 9 1.42 1.95 13.44
N PHE A 10 1.64 0.74 12.95
CA PHE A 10 0.62 0.03 12.16
C PHE A 10 -0.61 -0.32 13.00
N ASP A 11 -0.44 -0.58 14.30
CA ASP A 11 -1.52 -0.90 15.23
C ASP A 11 -2.53 0.26 15.37
N ASP A 12 -2.05 1.49 15.24
CA ASP A 12 -2.86 2.71 15.35
C ASP A 12 -3.61 3.06 14.05
N MET A 13 -3.43 2.27 12.97
CA MET A 13 -4.07 2.52 11.69
C MET A 13 -5.44 1.83 11.54
N ASN A 14 -5.94 1.19 12.62
CA ASN A 14 -7.22 0.47 12.65
C ASN A 14 -7.34 -0.57 11.51
N LEU A 15 -6.24 -1.27 11.25
CA LEU A 15 -6.14 -2.34 10.25
C LEU A 15 -6.74 -3.64 10.79
N SER A 16 -7.15 -4.54 9.89
CA SER A 16 -7.56 -5.88 10.31
C SER A 16 -6.38 -6.65 10.93
N GLU A 17 -6.66 -7.51 11.91
CA GLU A 17 -5.62 -8.33 12.55
C GLU A 17 -4.88 -9.22 11.55
N SER A 18 -5.58 -9.72 10.52
CA SER A 18 -4.96 -10.52 9.46
C SER A 18 -3.93 -9.72 8.66
N LEU A 19 -4.23 -8.46 8.35
CA LEU A 19 -3.31 -7.56 7.66
C LEU A 19 -2.13 -7.17 8.54
N LEU A 20 -2.38 -6.78 9.80
CA LEU A 20 -1.33 -6.47 10.78
C LEU A 20 -0.34 -7.63 10.90
N ARG A 21 -0.86 -8.85 11.04
CA ARG A 21 -0.04 -10.06 11.09
C ARG A 21 0.77 -10.25 9.80
N GLY A 22 0.19 -9.99 8.64
CA GLY A 22 0.88 -10.05 7.35
C GLY A 22 2.03 -9.03 7.24
N ILE A 23 1.79 -7.79 7.65
CA ILE A 23 2.78 -6.70 7.66
C ILE A 23 3.99 -7.09 8.53
N TYR A 24 3.74 -7.54 9.77
CA TYR A 24 4.81 -7.95 10.68
C TYR A 24 5.52 -9.23 10.22
N ALA A 25 4.79 -10.22 9.69
CA ALA A 25 5.39 -11.44 9.14
C ALA A 25 6.30 -11.18 7.93
N TYR A 26 6.02 -10.12 7.16
CA TYR A 26 6.87 -9.67 6.05
C TYR A 26 8.12 -8.90 6.52
N GLY A 27 8.23 -8.59 7.81
CA GLY A 27 9.38 -7.91 8.40
C GLY A 27 9.25 -6.39 8.50
N PHE A 28 8.06 -5.83 8.30
CA PHE A 28 7.83 -4.40 8.56
C PHE A 28 7.58 -4.18 10.05
N GLU A 29 8.47 -3.44 10.72
CA GLU A 29 8.34 -3.13 12.15
C GLU A 29 7.61 -1.81 12.42
N LYS A 30 7.88 -0.78 11.60
CA LYS A 30 7.26 0.55 11.73
C LYS A 30 6.98 1.16 10.36
N PRO A 31 5.91 1.96 10.21
CA PRO A 31 5.64 2.70 8.98
C PRO A 31 6.75 3.74 8.73
N SER A 32 7.28 3.76 7.51
CA SER A 32 8.13 4.85 7.01
C SER A 32 7.36 6.17 6.91
N ALA A 33 8.06 7.31 6.89
CA ALA A 33 7.43 8.65 6.87
C ALA A 33 6.36 8.84 5.76
N ILE A 34 6.51 8.16 4.61
CA ILE A 34 5.51 8.17 3.55
C ILE A 34 4.29 7.32 3.94
N GLN A 35 4.51 6.12 4.48
CA GLN A 35 3.46 5.21 4.93
C GLN A 35 2.61 5.80 6.05
N GLN A 36 3.23 6.50 7.00
CA GLN A 36 2.53 7.18 8.11
C GLN A 36 1.45 8.17 7.64
N ARG A 37 1.62 8.74 6.44
CA ARG A 37 0.73 9.76 5.87
C ARG A 37 -0.20 9.20 4.78
N ALA A 38 0.20 8.10 4.15
CA ALA A 38 -0.47 7.55 2.97
C ALA A 38 -1.38 6.35 3.26
N ILE A 39 -1.12 5.55 4.30
CA ILE A 39 -1.90 4.31 4.53
C ILE A 39 -3.35 4.63 4.91
N LEU A 40 -3.59 5.47 5.92
CA LEU A 40 -4.95 5.84 6.35
C LEU A 40 -5.86 6.35 5.21
N PRO A 41 -5.45 7.30 4.35
CA PRO A 41 -6.28 7.74 3.24
C PRO A 41 -6.49 6.65 2.18
N CYS A 42 -5.56 5.69 2.03
CA CYS A 42 -5.67 4.56 1.11
C CYS A 42 -6.51 3.38 1.63
N ILE A 43 -6.80 3.29 2.94
CA ILE A 43 -7.63 2.20 3.48
C ILE A 43 -9.07 2.63 3.76
N LYS A 44 -9.39 3.92 3.62
CA LYS A 44 -10.78 4.39 3.68
C LYS A 44 -11.55 3.75 2.53
N ASP A 45 -12.73 3.20 2.81
CA ASP A 45 -13.62 2.49 1.88
C ASP A 45 -14.19 3.43 0.80
N LEU A 46 -13.30 3.93 -0.04
CA LEU A 46 -13.56 4.80 -1.17
C LEU A 46 -13.32 3.95 -2.41
N LYS A 47 -14.40 3.61 -3.12
CA LYS A 47 -14.34 2.91 -4.42
C LYS A 47 -13.87 3.86 -5.54
N ALA A 48 -12.68 4.42 -5.38
CA ALA A 48 -12.02 5.30 -6.33
C ALA A 48 -10.51 5.02 -6.32
N THR A 49 -9.78 5.46 -7.34
CA THR A 49 -8.32 5.35 -7.37
C THR A 49 -7.71 6.16 -6.22
N GLN A 50 -7.13 5.48 -5.25
CA GLN A 50 -6.55 6.11 -4.04
C GLN A 50 -5.09 6.53 -4.22
N ALA A 51 -4.34 5.83 -5.07
CA ALA A 51 -2.93 6.09 -5.29
C ALA A 51 -2.53 5.85 -6.76
N LEU A 52 -1.66 6.72 -7.27
CA LEU A 52 -0.95 6.53 -8.54
C LEU A 52 0.53 6.34 -8.21
N VAL A 53 1.07 5.16 -8.53
CA VAL A 53 2.51 4.88 -8.37
C VAL A 53 3.19 4.99 -9.73
N LEU A 54 4.12 5.93 -9.87
CA LEU A 54 4.94 6.10 -11.07
C LEU A 54 6.33 5.54 -10.81
N ALA A 55 6.78 4.64 -11.68
CA ALA A 55 8.13 4.09 -11.64
C ALA A 55 8.84 4.34 -12.98
N PRO A 56 10.10 4.79 -12.98
CA PRO A 56 10.84 5.10 -14.20
C PRO A 56 11.24 3.86 -15.02
N THR A 57 11.23 2.67 -14.42
CA THR A 57 11.64 1.42 -15.08
C THR A 57 10.58 0.33 -14.93
N ARG A 58 10.56 -0.59 -15.90
CA ARG A 58 9.60 -1.71 -15.95
C ARG A 58 9.83 -2.68 -14.79
N GLU A 59 11.08 -2.95 -14.47
CA GLU A 59 11.50 -3.88 -13.42
C GLU A 59 11.04 -3.36 -12.05
N LEU A 60 11.19 -2.06 -11.80
CA LEU A 60 10.73 -1.44 -10.57
C LEU A 60 9.19 -1.42 -10.49
N ALA A 61 8.49 -1.12 -11.60
CA ALA A 61 7.03 -1.20 -11.64
C ALA A 61 6.52 -2.62 -11.33
N GLN A 62 7.18 -3.65 -11.86
CA GLN A 62 6.84 -5.05 -11.59
C GLN A 62 7.12 -5.46 -10.14
N GLN A 63 8.22 -4.99 -9.54
CA GLN A 63 8.50 -5.23 -8.13
C GLN A 63 7.44 -4.57 -7.23
N ILE A 64 7.08 -3.33 -7.51
CA ILE A 64 6.01 -2.61 -6.81
C ILE A 64 4.70 -3.38 -6.93
N GLN A 65 4.31 -3.81 -8.14
CA GLN A 65 3.09 -4.59 -8.35
C GLN A 65 3.07 -5.88 -7.53
N LYS A 66 4.18 -6.63 -7.48
CA LYS A 66 4.27 -7.87 -6.68
C LYS A 66 4.02 -7.61 -5.20
N VAL A 67 4.63 -6.57 -4.64
CA VAL A 67 4.43 -6.18 -3.24
C VAL A 67 2.99 -5.77 -2.99
N VAL A 68 2.43 -4.95 -3.89
CA VAL A 68 1.03 -4.49 -3.78
C VAL A 68 0.05 -5.65 -3.88
N MET A 69 0.25 -6.63 -4.76
CA MET A 69 -0.62 -7.81 -4.83
C MET A 69 -0.51 -8.68 -3.57
N ALA A 70 0.73 -8.96 -3.11
CA ALA A 70 0.95 -9.78 -1.92
C ALA A 70 0.32 -9.19 -0.65
N LEU A 71 0.28 -7.86 -0.53
CA LEU A 71 -0.39 -7.16 0.57
C LEU A 71 -1.88 -6.93 0.30
N GLY A 72 -2.26 -6.68 -0.95
CA GLY A 72 -3.63 -6.39 -1.38
C GLY A 72 -4.60 -7.55 -1.12
N ASP A 73 -4.12 -8.79 -1.21
CA ASP A 73 -4.90 -10.00 -0.88
C ASP A 73 -5.44 -9.98 0.55
N TYR A 74 -4.70 -9.40 1.51
CA TYR A 74 -5.14 -9.26 2.90
C TYR A 74 -6.07 -8.07 3.13
N MET A 75 -6.18 -7.15 2.15
CA MET A 75 -6.91 -5.89 2.26
C MET A 75 -8.17 -5.85 1.39
N GLY A 76 -8.38 -6.84 0.52
CA GLY A 76 -9.39 -6.77 -0.53
C GLY A 76 -9.13 -5.63 -1.54
N ALA A 77 -7.89 -5.14 -1.60
CA ALA A 77 -7.49 -4.06 -2.49
C ALA A 77 -7.10 -4.64 -3.86
N SER A 78 -7.65 -4.05 -4.93
CA SER A 78 -7.27 -4.41 -6.29
C SER A 78 -6.25 -3.42 -6.84
N CYS A 79 -5.17 -3.92 -7.44
CA CYS A 79 -4.19 -3.08 -8.13
C CYS A 79 -4.22 -3.37 -9.63
N HIS A 80 -4.24 -2.31 -10.44
CA HIS A 80 -4.05 -2.39 -11.89
C HIS A 80 -2.68 -1.80 -12.22
N ALA A 81 -1.80 -2.60 -12.83
CA ALA A 81 -0.52 -2.11 -13.33
C ALA A 81 -0.62 -1.91 -14.85
N CYS A 82 -0.51 -0.68 -15.31
CA CYS A 82 -0.33 -0.35 -16.72
C CYS A 82 1.17 -0.21 -17.00
N ILE A 83 1.82 -1.31 -17.37
CA ILE A 83 3.24 -1.32 -17.78
C ILE A 83 3.28 -1.34 -19.30
N GLY A 84 3.80 -0.27 -19.91
CA GLY A 84 3.85 -0.16 -21.38
C GLY A 84 4.86 -1.13 -22.00
N GLY A 85 4.39 -2.04 -22.84
CA GLY A 85 5.18 -2.95 -23.69
C GLY A 85 4.98 -4.42 -23.32
N THR A 86 4.11 -5.11 -24.05
CA THR A 86 4.07 -6.58 -24.11
C THR A 86 5.16 -7.06 -25.08
N ASN A 87 5.74 -8.22 -24.82
CA ASN A 87 5.93 -9.16 -25.93
C ASN A 87 4.59 -9.87 -26.10
#